data_AF-A0A9E3Z855-F1
#
_entry.id   AF-A0A9E3Z855-F1
#
_cell.length_a   1.000
_cell.length_b   1.000
_cell.length_c   1.000
_cell.angle_alpha   90.00
_cell.angle_beta   90.00
_cell.angle_gamma   90.00
#
_symmetry.space_group_name_H-M   'P 1'
#
loop_
_entity.id
_entity.type
_entity.pdbx_description
1 polymer ?
#
loop_
_entity_poly.entity_id
_entity_poly.type
_entity_poly.pdbx_seq_one_letter_code
_entity_poly.pdbx_strand_id
1 'polypeptide(L)'
;MSSVRVVSTKALRERLREVLGGDSLLFQRFETALREHDDALVGTAMDSLRLYPEAVRREVQETLLAWLFDDDASGLADLPAASEQRH
;
A
#
# COMPACT_ATOMS: atom_id res chain seq x y z
N MET A 1 -17.46 -8.35 12.23
CA MET A 1 -16.29 -8.27 13.15
C MET A 1 -15.15 -7.68 12.34
N SER A 2 -14.64 -6.52 12.72
CA SER A 2 -13.59 -5.82 11.97
C SER A 2 -12.32 -6.66 11.98
N SER A 3 -11.99 -7.26 10.84
CA SER A 3 -10.77 -8.05 10.70
C SER A 3 -9.57 -7.11 10.83
N VAL A 4 -8.79 -7.25 11.90
CA VAL A 4 -7.57 -6.46 12.12
C VAL A 4 -6.51 -7.04 11.20
N ARG A 5 -6.21 -6.36 10.09
CA ARG A 5 -5.18 -6.77 9.15
C ARG A 5 -3.84 -6.18 9.56
N VAL A 6 -2.83 -7.04 9.69
CA VAL A 6 -1.43 -6.62 9.90
C VAL A 6 -0.77 -6.52 8.54
N VAL A 7 -0.50 -5.30 8.08
CA VAL A 7 0.20 -5.01 6.83
C VAL A 7 1.70 -4.79 7.09
N SER A 8 2.56 -5.38 6.27
CA SER A 8 4.02 -5.28 6.44
C SER A 8 4.58 -4.02 5.79
N THR A 9 5.14 -3.12 6.60
CA THR A 9 5.84 -1.92 6.12
C THR A 9 7.10 -2.25 5.31
N LYS A 10 7.69 -3.44 5.53
CA LYS A 10 8.84 -3.91 4.75
C LYS A 10 8.47 -4.15 3.29
N ALA A 11 7.37 -4.87 3.05
CA ALA A 11 6.89 -5.15 1.69
C ALA A 11 6.52 -3.86 0.93
N LEU A 12 5.91 -2.90 1.63
CA LEU A 12 5.62 -1.58 1.05
C LEU A 12 6.90 -0.85 0.61
N ARG A 13 7.94 -0.84 1.45
CA ARG A 13 9.22 -0.21 1.10
C ARG A 13 9.87 -0.87 -0.12
N GLU A 14 9.84 -2.19 -0.21
CA GLU A 14 10.38 -2.92 -1.37
C GLU A 14 9.62 -2.57 -2.65
N ARG A 15 8.28 -2.59 -2.63
CA ARG A 15 7.46 -2.17 -3.79
C ARG A 15 7.71 -0.70 -4.19
N LEU A 16 7.80 0.20 -3.21
CA LEU A 16 8.11 1.61 -3.50
C LEU A 16 9.51 1.79 -4.09
N ARG A 17 10.49 0.98 -3.68
CA ARG A 17 11.84 0.99 -4.25
C ARG A 17 11.84 0.55 -5.71
N GLU A 18 11.01 -0.44 -6.07
CA GLU A 18 10.87 -0.92 -7.44
C GLU A 18 10.24 0.15 -8.35
N VAL A 19 9.18 0.83 -7.86
CA VAL A 19 8.47 1.87 -8.61
C VAL A 19 9.32 3.14 -8.78
N LEU A 20 9.96 3.61 -7.72
CA LEU A 20 10.62 4.90 -7.70
C LEU A 20 12.12 4.82 -8.00
N GLY A 21 12.74 3.65 -7.83
CA GLY A 21 14.19 3.48 -7.82
C GLY A 21 14.81 3.86 -6.47
N GLY A 22 15.86 3.12 -6.08
CA GLY A 22 16.53 3.30 -4.78
C GLY A 22 17.23 4.66 -4.59
N ASP A 23 17.61 5.30 -5.69
CA ASP A 23 18.28 6.62 -5.69
C ASP A 23 17.29 7.79 -5.75
N SER A 24 15.98 7.51 -5.80
CA SER A 24 14.96 8.56 -5.85
C SER A 24 14.82 9.26 -4.50
N LEU A 25 14.86 10.60 -4.53
CA LEU A 25 14.59 11.43 -3.35
C LEU A 25 13.19 11.18 -2.77
N LEU A 26 12.21 10.84 -3.62
CA LEU A 26 10.86 10.49 -3.17
C LEU A 26 10.87 9.16 -2.43
N PHE A 27 11.60 8.17 -2.95
CA PHE A 27 11.77 6.89 -2.28
C PHE A 27 12.44 7.07 -0.91
N GLN A 28 13.55 7.82 -0.84
CA GLN A 28 14.26 8.08 0.41
C GLN A 28 13.36 8.75 1.47
N ARG A 29 12.47 9.67 1.05
CA ARG A 29 11.48 10.30 1.94
C ARG A 29 10.47 9.29 2.47
N PHE A 30 9.89 8.46 1.62
CA PHE A 30 9.00 7.39 2.05
C PHE A 30 9.71 6.36 2.93
N GLU A 31 10.92 5.94 2.57
CA GLU A 31 11.72 4.99 3.32
C GLU A 31 12.00 5.50 4.75
N THR A 32 12.38 6.78 4.87
CA THR A 32 12.59 7.43 6.16
C THR A 32 11.30 7.47 6.97
N ALA A 33 10.21 8.00 6.38
CA ALA A 33 8.92 8.11 7.06
C ALA A 33 8.40 6.76 7.58
N LEU A 34 8.50 5.72 6.75
CA LEU A 34 8.04 4.37 7.06
C LEU A 34 8.93 3.66 8.10
N ARG A 35 10.22 3.96 8.13
CA ARG A 35 11.15 3.38 9.12
C ARG A 35 10.98 4.02 10.50
N GLU A 36 10.74 5.33 10.54
CA GLU A 36 10.55 6.07 11.79
C GLU A 36 9.11 5.98 12.34
N HIS A 37 8.19 5.36 11.58
CA HIS A 37 6.76 5.30 11.91
C HIS A 37 6.15 6.69 12.18
N ASP A 38 6.58 7.70 11.43
CA ASP A 38 6.22 9.09 11.64
C ASP A 38 5.16 9.54 10.61
N ASP A 39 3.93 9.72 11.09
CA ASP A 39 2.79 10.13 10.27
C ASP A 39 2.98 11.51 9.62
N ALA A 40 3.70 12.43 10.26
CA ALA A 40 3.98 13.75 9.70
C ALA A 40 4.98 13.66 8.54
N LEU A 41 5.97 12.77 8.64
CA LEU A 41 6.88 12.49 7.54
C LEU A 41 6.17 11.78 6.38
N VAL A 42 5.21 10.88 6.67
CA VAL A 42 4.37 10.26 5.63
C VAL A 42 3.55 11.33 4.90
N GLY A 43 2.90 12.24 5.64
CA GLY A 43 2.17 13.36 5.05
C GLY A 43 3.05 14.22 4.14
N THR A 44 4.27 14.53 4.58
CA THR A 44 5.25 15.30 3.79
C THR A 44 5.70 14.56 2.53
N ALA A 45 5.87 13.23 2.60
CA ALA A 45 6.19 12.40 1.43
C ALA A 45 5.03 12.37 0.43
N MET A 46 3.79 12.27 0.93
CA MET A 46 2.57 12.35 0.11
C MET A 46 2.43 13.71 -0.57
N ASP A 47 2.65 14.81 0.16
CA ASP A 47 2.64 16.16 -0.42
C ASP A 47 3.72 16.33 -1.49
N SER A 48 4.86 15.66 -1.34
CA SER A 48 5.95 15.72 -2.33
C SER A 48 5.54 15.13 -3.68
N LEU A 49 4.57 14.21 -3.73
CA LEU A 49 4.08 13.61 -4.99
C LEU A 49 3.56 14.65 -5.99
N ARG A 50 3.09 15.81 -5.51
CA ARG A 50 2.61 16.90 -6.39
C ARG A 50 3.70 17.49 -7.29
N LEU A 51 4.97 17.24 -6.95
CA LEU A 51 6.13 17.70 -7.71
C LEU A 51 6.57 16.72 -8.81
N TYR A 52 5.98 15.52 -8.83
CA TYR A 52 6.33 14.45 -9.76
C TYR A 52 5.31 14.35 -10.90
N PRO A 53 5.70 13.77 -12.06
CA PRO A 53 4.78 13.52 -13.15
C PRO A 53 3.56 12.70 -12.70
N GLU A 54 2.42 12.93 -13.35
CA GLU A 54 1.16 12.26 -13.01
C GLU A 54 1.28 10.72 -13.04
N ALA A 55 2.03 10.18 -14.00
CA ALA A 55 2.26 8.74 -14.11
C ALA A 55 2.90 8.17 -12.84
N VAL A 56 3.97 8.82 -12.34
CA VAL A 56 4.66 8.41 -11.10
C VAL A 56 3.74 8.55 -9.89
N ARG A 57 3.00 9.65 -9.82
CA ARG A 57 2.04 9.87 -8.72
C ARG A 57 0.98 8.80 -8.68
N ARG A 58 0.41 8.44 -9.83
CA ARG A 58 -0.63 7.41 -9.94
C ARG A 58 -0.08 6.05 -9.50
N GLU A 59 1.11 5.69 -9.97
CA GLU A 59 1.74 4.40 -9.65
C GLU A 59 2.05 4.26 -8.15
N VAL A 60 2.54 5.33 -7.51
CA VAL A 60 2.75 5.33 -6.05
C VAL A 60 1.42 5.22 -5.29
N GLN A 61 0.39 5.95 -5.70
CA GLN A 61 -0.93 5.88 -5.07
C GLN A 61 -1.55 4.48 -5.22
N GLU A 62 -1.49 3.90 -6.41
CA GLU A 62 -1.93 2.53 -6.68
C GLU A 62 -1.16 1.53 -5.81
N THR A 63 0.16 1.70 -5.66
CA THR A 63 0.98 0.84 -4.79
C THR A 63 0.58 0.93 -3.32
N LEU A 64 0.33 2.15 -2.81
CA LEU A 64 -0.12 2.38 -1.44
C LEU A 64 -1.51 1.80 -1.17
N LEU A 65 -2.44 2.02 -2.11
CA LEU A 65 -3.79 1.46 -2.04
C LEU A 65 -3.75 -0.07 -2.12
N ALA A 66 -3.01 -0.62 -3.08
CA ALA A 66 -2.84 -2.06 -3.22
C ALA A 66 -2.18 -2.68 -1.98
N TRP A 67 -1.27 -1.98 -1.29
CA TRP A 67 -0.72 -2.47 -0.03
C TRP A 67 -1.73 -2.39 1.13
N LEU A 68 -2.48 -1.29 1.24
CA LEU A 68 -3.47 -1.09 2.29
C LEU A 68 -4.64 -2.08 2.16
N PHE A 69 -5.04 -2.32 0.92
CA PHE A 69 -6.18 -3.15 0.56
C PHE A 69 -5.80 -4.54 0.07
N ASP A 70 -4.50 -4.91 0.02
CA ASP A 70 -3.98 -6.11 -0.66
C ASP A 70 -4.91 -7.29 -0.44
N ASP A 71 -5.54 -7.70 -1.54
CA ASP A 71 -6.62 -8.66 -1.56
C ASP A 71 -5.98 -10.01 -1.26
N ASP A 72 -5.92 -10.37 0.02
CA ASP A 72 -6.00 -11.77 0.36
C ASP A 72 -7.35 -12.23 -0.20
N ALA A 73 -7.34 -12.67 -1.46
CA ALA A 73 -8.41 -13.39 -2.13
C ALA A 73 -8.84 -14.64 -1.32
N SER A 74 -8.17 -14.94 -0.21
CA SER A 74 -8.57 -15.85 0.86
C SER A 74 -9.82 -15.39 1.64
N GLY A 75 -10.13 -14.08 1.70
CA GLY A 75 -11.29 -13.57 2.45
C GLY A 75 -12.63 -13.80 1.75
N LEU A 76 -12.65 -13.80 0.42
CA LEU A 76 -13.84 -14.10 -0.40
C LEU A 76 -14.02 -15.60 -0.68
N ALA A 77 -12.98 -16.41 -0.48
CA ALA A 77 -13.04 -17.87 -0.62
C ALA A 77 -13.75 -18.57 0.55
N ASP A 78 -13.96 -17.87 1.68
CA ASP A 78 -14.66 -18.39 2.86
C ASP A 78 -16.17 -18.10 2.84
N LEU A 79 -16.70 -17.55 1.73
CA LEU A 79 -18.15 -17.49 1.56
C LEU A 79 -18.66 -18.93 1.41
N PRO A 80 -19.47 -19.45 2.36
CA PRO A 80 -20.08 -20.75 2.16
C PRO A 80 -20.90 -20.66 0.87
N ALA A 81 -20.59 -21.54 -0.09
CA ALA A 81 -21.34 -21.67 -1.33
C ALA A 81 -22.82 -21.62 -0.97
N ALA A 82 -23.52 -20.60 -1.52
CA ALA A 82 -24.91 -20.32 -1.21
C ALA A 82 -25.69 -21.63 -1.21
N SER A 83 -26.28 -21.93 -0.05
CA SER A 83 -26.88 -23.21 0.27
C SER A 83 -27.82 -23.64 -0.86
N GLU A 84 -27.48 -24.71 -1.56
CA GLU A 84 -28.44 -25.51 -2.30
C GLU A 84 -29.32 -26.27 -1.29
N GLN A 85 -30.18 -25.52 -0.59
CA GLN A 85 -31.38 -26.10 0.01
C GLN A 85 -32.37 -26.37 -1.14
N ARG A 86 -32.18 -27.50 -1.82
CA ARG A 86 -33.21 -28.10 -2.67
C ARG A 86 -33.89 -29.22 -1.90
N HIS A 87 -35.09 -28.86 -1.40
CA HIS A 87 -36.35 -29.59 -1.31
C HIS A 87 -36.32 -31.12 -1.16
#